data_AF-A0A515D699-F1
#
_entry.id   AF-A0A515D699-F1
#
_cell.length_a   1.000
_cell.length_b   1.000
_cell.length_c   1.000
_cell.angle_alpha   90.00
_cell.angle_beta   90.00
_cell.angle_gamma   90.00
#
_symmetry.space_group_name_H-M   'P 1'
#
loop_
_entity.id
_entity.type
_entity.pdbx_description
1 polymer ?
#
loop_
_entity_poly.entity_id
_entity_poly.type
_entity_poly.pdbx_seq_one_letter_code
_entity_poly.pdbx_strand_id
1 'polypeptide(L)'
;MLARLNLRSRLRAAGLHLLVSAAFATLAATLVFDLWYPDAYRLLAGGRDLFLLVVSVDVVLGPLLTFAVFNPAKGWPHLRRDLAVIGLLQLGALLYGLHTVYIARPVALVFEVDRLRVVAADAVYTPELPQALPQYRSLPLTGPWLLAARAARPGEERNQALFMALGGADTGQRPLFWQPYSEARDRVLARSRPVAVLLAHDPAHSADLATRLRAFKLDPQQARFLPVIARGDWVALLRPNGEVAGFAPYDGFF
;
A
#
# COMPACT_ATOMS: atom_id res chain seq x y z
N MET A 1 5.05 -3.01 49.55
CA MET A 1 6.11 -3.12 48.52
C MET A 1 5.93 -2.12 47.37
N LEU A 2 4.71 -1.90 46.85
CA LEU A 2 4.42 -0.92 45.78
C LEU A 2 4.59 0.57 46.19
N ALA A 3 4.40 0.92 47.48
CA ALA A 3 4.54 2.30 47.97
C ALA A 3 5.98 2.88 47.88
N ARG A 4 7.01 2.04 47.63
CA ARG A 4 8.39 2.48 47.38
C ARG A 4 8.67 2.78 45.90
N LEU A 5 7.73 2.50 45.01
CA LEU A 5 7.81 2.87 43.60
C LEU A 5 7.14 4.23 43.44
N ASN A 6 7.87 5.21 42.90
CA ASN A 6 7.31 6.52 42.59
C ASN A 6 6.41 6.43 41.34
N LEU A 7 5.27 5.74 41.47
CA LEU A 7 4.37 5.40 40.36
C LEU A 7 3.87 6.65 39.64
N ARG A 8 3.59 7.72 40.38
CA ARG A 8 3.12 8.99 39.79
C ARG A 8 4.16 9.60 38.85
N SER A 9 5.44 9.59 39.20
CA SER A 9 6.48 10.15 38.33
C SER A 9 6.74 9.27 37.10
N ARG A 10 6.70 7.94 37.28
CA ARG A 10 6.81 6.96 36.18
C ARG A 10 5.67 7.09 35.18
N LEU A 11 4.42 7.18 35.67
CA LEU A 11 3.24 7.39 34.81
C LEU A 11 3.32 8.70 34.04
N ARG A 12 3.78 9.78 34.69
CA ARG A 12 3.99 11.06 34.00
C ARG A 12 5.05 10.97 32.91
N ALA A 13 6.19 10.34 33.19
CA ALA A 13 7.25 10.14 32.22
C ALA A 13 6.80 9.27 31.04
N ALA A 14 6.14 8.16 31.32
CA ALA A 14 5.57 7.28 30.30
C ALA A 14 4.48 7.98 29.47
N GLY A 15 3.63 8.78 30.11
CA GLY A 15 2.61 9.59 29.42
C GLY A 15 3.22 10.64 28.49
N LEU A 16 4.27 11.33 28.92
CA LEU A 16 5.00 12.27 28.05
C LEU A 16 5.66 11.54 26.88
N HIS A 17 6.26 10.38 27.13
CA HIS A 17 6.86 9.53 26.10
C HIS A 17 5.81 9.07 25.08
N LEU A 18 4.62 8.68 25.55
CA LEU A 18 3.49 8.30 24.72
C LEU A 18 3.06 9.47 23.82
N LEU A 19 2.97 10.69 24.35
CA LEU A 19 2.64 11.87 23.54
C LEU A 19 3.68 12.14 22.45
N VAL A 20 4.96 12.01 22.76
CA VAL A 20 6.05 12.13 21.77
C VAL A 20 5.94 11.03 20.71
N SER A 21 5.71 9.79 21.12
CA SER A 21 5.55 8.66 20.19
C SER A 21 4.32 8.82 19.30
N ALA A 22 3.21 9.31 19.85
CA ALA A 22 1.99 9.62 19.11
C ALA A 22 2.22 10.76 18.09
N ALA A 23 3.03 11.76 18.42
CA ALA A 23 3.39 12.82 17.48
C ALA A 23 4.20 12.27 16.28
N PHE A 24 5.22 11.45 16.53
CA PHE A 24 5.97 10.76 15.47
C PHE A 24 5.10 9.81 14.66
N ALA A 25 4.23 9.04 15.31
CA ALA A 25 3.27 8.17 14.66
C ALA A 25 2.33 8.95 13.73
N THR A 26 1.87 10.13 14.14
CA THR A 26 1.01 10.99 13.33
C THR A 26 1.76 11.54 12.11
N LEU A 27 3.00 12.00 12.29
CA LEU A 27 3.87 12.43 11.19
C LEU A 27 4.12 11.29 10.19
N ALA A 28 4.44 10.10 10.69
CA ALA A 28 4.60 8.90 9.88
C ALA A 28 3.29 8.53 9.14
N ALA A 29 2.13 8.62 9.81
CA ALA A 29 0.82 8.36 9.19
C ALA A 29 0.57 9.30 8.02
N THR A 30 0.81 10.61 8.19
CA THR A 30 0.64 11.59 7.11
C THR A 30 1.56 11.30 5.92
N LEU A 31 2.83 10.97 6.19
CA LEU A 31 3.77 10.58 5.14
C LEU A 31 3.29 9.33 4.39
N VAL A 32 2.92 8.28 5.11
CA VAL A 32 2.55 6.99 4.52
C VAL A 32 1.24 7.09 3.76
N PHE A 33 0.20 7.67 4.37
CA PHE A 33 -1.16 7.63 3.84
C PHE A 33 -1.50 8.74 2.86
N ASP A 34 -0.81 9.89 2.90
CA ASP A 34 -1.06 10.98 1.96
C ASP A 34 -0.07 10.98 0.81
N LEU A 35 1.16 10.49 1.02
CA LEU A 35 2.22 10.51 0.00
C LEU A 35 2.46 9.15 -0.67
N TRP A 36 2.63 8.09 0.11
CA TRP A 36 3.06 6.78 -0.41
C TRP A 36 1.91 5.84 -0.79
N TYR A 37 0.80 5.90 -0.06
CA TYR A 37 -0.37 5.02 -0.24
C TYR A 37 -1.65 5.88 -0.32
N PRO A 38 -1.90 6.63 -1.41
CA PRO A 38 -3.07 7.47 -1.49
C PRO A 38 -4.37 6.65 -1.61
N ASP A 39 -5.47 7.25 -1.12
CA ASP A 39 -6.84 6.78 -1.32
C ASP A 39 -7.07 5.29 -0.99
N ALA A 40 -7.46 4.51 -2.00
CA ALA A 40 -7.78 3.10 -1.88
C ALA A 40 -6.51 2.24 -1.73
N TYR A 41 -5.35 2.71 -2.19
CA TYR A 41 -4.11 1.93 -2.17
C TYR A 41 -3.59 1.64 -0.76
N ARG A 42 -4.06 2.39 0.26
CA ARG A 42 -3.90 2.04 1.68
C ARG A 42 -4.33 0.62 2.00
N LEU A 43 -5.40 0.16 1.35
CA LEU A 43 -5.96 -1.17 1.50
C LEU A 43 -5.45 -2.11 0.41
N LEU A 44 -5.48 -1.71 -0.87
CA LEU A 44 -5.08 -2.59 -1.97
C LEU A 44 -3.63 -3.06 -1.88
N ALA A 45 -2.71 -2.24 -1.35
CA ALA A 45 -1.31 -2.63 -1.16
C ALA A 45 -1.03 -3.15 0.27
N GLY A 46 -2.03 -3.20 1.16
CA GLY A 46 -1.89 -3.55 2.57
C GLY A 46 -1.01 -2.59 3.38
N GLY A 47 -0.84 -1.35 2.93
CA GLY A 47 -0.07 -0.32 3.62
C GLY A 47 -0.59 -0.03 5.03
N ARG A 48 -1.92 -0.13 5.24
CA ARG A 48 -2.54 0.05 6.56
C ARG A 48 -2.02 -0.94 7.59
N ASP A 49 -2.06 -2.23 7.30
CA ASP A 49 -1.69 -3.27 8.28
C ASP A 49 -0.19 -3.21 8.58
N LEU A 50 0.62 -2.97 7.56
CA LEU A 50 2.06 -2.79 7.72
C LEU A 50 2.38 -1.54 8.57
N PHE A 51 1.70 -0.42 8.32
CA PHE A 51 1.86 0.79 9.10
C PHE A 51 1.46 0.60 10.58
N LEU A 52 0.30 -0.03 10.83
CA LEU A 52 -0.16 -0.30 12.19
C LEU A 52 0.82 -1.18 12.96
N LEU A 53 1.38 -2.20 12.31
CA LEU A 53 2.40 -3.05 12.90
C LEU A 53 3.61 -2.22 13.34
N VAL A 54 4.17 -1.40 12.45
CA VAL A 54 5.36 -0.57 12.72
C VAL A 54 5.10 0.40 13.88
N VAL A 55 3.99 1.14 13.85
CA VAL A 55 3.70 2.18 14.84
C VAL A 55 3.30 1.61 16.20
N SER A 56 2.65 0.43 16.23
CA SER A 56 2.24 -0.20 17.49
C SER A 56 3.42 -0.49 18.41
N VAL A 57 4.56 -0.87 17.84
CA VAL A 57 5.81 -1.13 18.57
C VAL A 57 6.24 0.11 19.35
N ASP A 58 6.28 1.27 18.68
CA ASP A 58 6.76 2.52 19.25
C ASP A 58 5.79 3.12 20.28
N VAL A 59 4.50 3.09 19.98
CA VAL A 59 3.45 3.65 20.85
C VAL A 59 3.25 2.80 22.11
N VAL A 60 3.57 1.51 22.08
CA VAL A 60 3.41 0.60 23.22
C VAL A 60 4.73 0.39 23.97
N LEU A 61 5.78 -0.09 23.31
CA LEU A 61 7.01 -0.50 24.00
C LEU A 61 7.78 0.68 24.59
N GLY A 62 7.87 1.81 23.88
CA GLY A 62 8.58 3.01 24.35
C GLY A 62 8.07 3.49 25.71
N PRO A 63 6.76 3.82 25.84
CA PRO A 63 6.16 4.23 27.11
C PRO A 63 6.27 3.18 28.22
N LEU A 64 6.13 1.88 27.91
CA LEU A 64 6.27 0.80 28.89
C LEU A 64 7.70 0.66 29.42
N LEU A 65 8.70 0.74 28.53
CA LEU A 65 10.11 0.72 28.92
C LEU A 65 10.45 1.95 29.76
N THR A 66 10.00 3.14 29.33
CA THR A 66 10.16 4.38 30.11
C THR A 66 9.51 4.25 31.49
N PHE A 67 8.31 3.72 31.60
CA PHE A 67 7.67 3.44 32.89
C PHE A 67 8.52 2.52 33.78
N ALA A 68 9.07 1.45 33.20
CA ALA A 68 9.84 0.45 33.93
C ALA A 68 11.19 1.00 34.46
N VAL A 69 11.93 1.73 33.62
CA VAL A 69 13.28 2.20 33.94
C VAL A 69 13.29 3.51 34.72
N PHE A 70 12.25 4.35 34.60
CA PHE A 70 12.25 5.68 35.19
C PHE A 70 12.37 5.63 36.71
N ASN A 71 13.52 6.05 37.23
CA ASN A 71 13.80 6.11 38.65
C ASN A 71 14.75 7.28 38.97
N PRO A 72 14.22 8.44 39.41
CA PRO A 72 15.03 9.60 39.78
C PRO A 72 16.05 9.31 40.90
N ALA A 73 15.79 8.33 41.77
CA ALA A 73 16.69 7.97 42.86
C ALA A 73 18.01 7.35 42.38
N LYS A 74 18.07 6.85 41.12
CA LYS A 74 19.31 6.36 40.50
C LYS A 74 20.25 7.49 40.05
N GLY A 75 19.82 8.75 40.15
CA GLY A 75 20.58 9.91 39.67
C GLY A 75 20.33 10.23 38.20
N TRP A 76 20.43 11.53 37.88
CA TRP A 76 20.15 12.07 36.55
C TRP A 76 21.02 11.49 35.41
N PRO A 77 22.34 11.25 35.58
CA PRO A 77 23.16 10.70 34.49
C PRO A 77 22.69 9.31 34.03
N HIS A 78 22.38 8.41 34.97
CA HIS A 78 21.88 7.07 34.66
C HIS A 78 20.52 7.12 33.96
N LEU A 79 19.59 7.94 34.48
CA LEU A 79 18.27 8.09 33.89
C LEU A 79 18.33 8.64 32.46
N ARG A 80 19.17 9.65 32.21
CA ARG A 80 19.36 10.21 30.86
C ARG A 80 19.91 9.18 29.88
N ARG A 81 20.87 8.38 30.30
CA ARG A 81 21.42 7.30 29.48
C ARG A 81 20.34 6.27 29.13
N ASP A 82 19.58 5.81 30.13
CA ASP A 82 18.54 4.79 29.92
C ASP A 82 17.45 5.31 28.96
N LEU A 83 16.98 6.55 29.13
CA LEU A 83 16.01 7.18 28.23
C LEU A 83 16.58 7.44 26.83
N ALA A 84 17.86 7.82 26.72
CA ALA A 84 18.52 8.00 25.43
C ALA A 84 18.63 6.68 24.65
N VAL A 85 18.97 5.58 25.33
CA VAL A 85 19.01 4.25 24.71
C VAL A 85 17.62 3.85 24.22
N ILE A 86 16.57 4.02 25.03
CA ILE A 86 15.19 3.75 24.62
C ILE A 86 14.82 4.59 23.40
N GLY A 87 15.09 5.90 23.42
CA GLY A 87 14.79 6.80 22.32
C GLY A 87 15.53 6.45 21.03
N LEU A 88 16.81 6.06 21.11
CA LEU A 88 17.60 5.63 19.94
C LEU A 88 17.07 4.32 19.35
N LEU A 89 16.74 3.33 20.19
CA LEU A 89 16.17 2.06 19.73
C LEU A 89 14.82 2.29 19.06
N GLN A 90 13.97 3.13 19.63
CA GLN A 90 12.67 3.46 19.08
C GLN A 90 12.78 4.23 17.76
N LEU A 91 13.68 5.20 17.67
CA LEU A 91 13.94 5.90 16.40
C LEU A 91 14.46 4.93 15.33
N GLY A 92 15.35 4.01 15.70
CA GLY A 92 15.84 2.97 14.80
C GLY A 92 14.72 2.05 14.30
N ALA A 93 13.83 1.61 15.20
CA ALA A 93 12.67 0.79 14.86
C ALA A 93 11.70 1.53 13.92
N LEU A 94 11.39 2.79 14.21
CA LEU A 94 10.55 3.62 13.36
C LEU A 94 11.14 3.81 11.96
N LEU A 95 12.43 4.13 11.86
CA LEU A 95 13.12 4.32 10.58
C LEU A 95 13.17 3.05 9.75
N TYR A 96 13.46 1.90 10.40
CA TYR A 96 13.42 0.60 9.74
C TYR A 96 12.02 0.27 9.23
N GLY A 97 11.00 0.45 10.07
CA GLY A 97 9.61 0.20 9.68
C GLY A 97 9.14 1.12 8.54
N LEU A 98 9.49 2.41 8.59
CA LEU A 98 9.23 3.35 7.49
C LEU A 98 9.95 2.94 6.20
N HIS A 99 11.18 2.43 6.29
CA HIS A 99 11.89 1.92 5.13
C HIS A 99 11.19 0.69 4.52
N THR A 100 10.72 -0.25 5.35
CA THR A 100 9.92 -1.41 4.88
C THR A 100 8.63 -0.95 4.19
N VAL A 101 7.92 0.03 4.76
CA VAL A 101 6.73 0.61 4.14
C VAL A 101 7.05 1.32 2.81
N TYR A 102 8.20 1.99 2.74
CA TYR A 102 8.64 2.71 1.54
C TYR A 102 8.96 1.77 0.36
N ILE A 103 9.64 0.64 0.60
CA ILE A 103 9.96 -0.32 -0.47
C ILE A 103 8.73 -1.12 -0.91
N ALA A 104 7.74 -1.32 -0.04
CA ALA A 104 6.48 -1.98 -0.38
C ALA A 104 5.42 -1.03 -0.98
N ARG A 105 5.76 0.26 -1.18
CA ARG A 105 4.78 1.26 -1.63
C ARG A 105 4.25 0.96 -3.04
N PRO A 106 2.96 1.21 -3.31
CA PRO A 106 2.40 1.08 -4.66
C PRO A 106 3.02 2.11 -5.60
N VAL A 107 3.57 1.65 -6.72
CA VAL A 107 4.20 2.52 -7.74
C VAL A 107 3.44 2.54 -9.05
N ALA A 108 2.72 1.47 -9.38
CA ALA A 108 1.90 1.42 -10.59
C ALA A 108 0.64 0.57 -10.40
N LEU A 109 -0.45 0.97 -11.07
CA LEU A 109 -1.60 0.13 -11.39
C LEU A 109 -1.49 -0.20 -12.88
N VAL A 110 -1.18 -1.45 -13.19
CA VAL A 110 -0.86 -1.88 -14.55
C VAL A 110 -1.96 -2.78 -15.09
N PHE A 111 -2.55 -2.41 -16.22
CA PHE A 111 -3.40 -3.34 -16.98
C PHE A 111 -2.53 -4.37 -17.69
N GLU A 112 -2.71 -5.66 -17.39
CA GLU A 112 -2.04 -6.77 -18.05
C GLU A 112 -3.06 -7.82 -18.49
N VAL A 113 -3.07 -8.14 -19.79
CA VAL A 113 -3.91 -9.18 -20.43
C VAL A 113 -5.42 -8.97 -20.28
N ASP A 114 -5.95 -9.16 -19.08
CA ASP A 114 -7.37 -9.18 -18.72
C ASP A 114 -7.68 -8.61 -17.33
N ARG A 115 -6.68 -8.06 -16.62
CA ARG A 115 -6.81 -7.57 -15.25
C ARG A 115 -5.94 -6.35 -14.98
N LEU A 116 -6.22 -5.67 -13.88
CA LEU A 116 -5.33 -4.67 -13.33
C LEU A 116 -4.48 -5.29 -12.23
N ARG A 117 -3.25 -4.81 -12.06
CA ARG A 117 -2.34 -5.25 -11.00
C ARG A 117 -1.79 -4.04 -10.27
N VAL A 118 -1.89 -4.06 -8.95
CA VAL A 118 -1.14 -3.13 -8.11
C VAL A 118 0.29 -3.65 -7.99
N VAL A 119 1.24 -2.87 -8.51
CA VAL A 119 2.67 -3.19 -8.49
C VAL A 119 3.32 -2.32 -7.42
N ALA A 120 3.91 -2.99 -6.41
CA ALA A 120 4.72 -2.36 -5.38
C ALA A 120 6.16 -2.15 -5.87
N ALA A 121 6.91 -1.22 -5.25
CA ALA A 121 8.25 -0.87 -5.71
C ALA A 121 9.24 -2.05 -5.64
N ASP A 122 9.15 -2.87 -4.60
CA ASP A 122 9.92 -4.11 -4.40
C ASP A 122 9.53 -5.24 -5.38
N ALA A 123 8.35 -5.15 -5.98
CA ALA A 123 7.85 -6.10 -6.97
C ALA A 123 8.23 -5.74 -8.41
N VAL A 124 8.83 -4.57 -8.66
CA VAL A 124 9.29 -4.17 -10.01
C VAL A 124 10.58 -4.90 -10.36
N TYR A 125 10.64 -5.46 -11.56
CA TYR A 125 11.87 -6.03 -12.09
C TYR A 125 12.85 -4.92 -12.52
N THR A 126 13.64 -4.44 -11.55
CA THR A 126 14.51 -3.27 -11.70
C THR A 126 15.59 -3.34 -12.79
N PRO A 127 16.13 -4.52 -13.19
CA PRO A 127 17.10 -4.58 -14.31
C PRO A 127 16.55 -4.06 -15.64
N GLU A 128 15.22 -4.01 -15.80
CA GLU A 128 14.56 -3.50 -17.01
C GLU A 128 14.14 -2.03 -16.93
N LEU A 129 14.28 -1.37 -15.77
CA LEU A 129 13.98 0.06 -15.63
C LEU A 129 14.66 0.93 -16.70
N PRO A 130 15.96 0.76 -17.02
CA PRO A 130 16.61 1.56 -18.07
C PRO A 130 15.99 1.39 -19.47
N GLN A 131 15.30 0.28 -19.70
CA GLN A 131 14.68 -0.07 -20.98
C GLN A 131 13.23 0.44 -21.10
N ALA A 132 12.65 0.92 -20.00
CA ALA A 132 11.35 1.55 -20.02
C ALA A 132 11.35 2.86 -20.83
N LEU A 133 10.15 3.36 -21.14
CA LEU A 133 9.98 4.71 -21.67
C LEU A 133 10.64 5.74 -20.72
N PRO A 134 11.22 6.84 -21.23
CA PRO A 134 12.03 7.77 -20.44
C PRO A 134 11.38 8.22 -19.12
N GLN A 135 10.08 8.50 -19.12
CA GLN A 135 9.33 8.92 -17.93
C GLN A 135 9.13 7.81 -16.87
N TYR A 136 9.38 6.55 -17.22
CA TYR A 136 9.16 5.39 -16.35
C TYR A 136 10.47 4.70 -15.90
N ARG A 137 11.63 5.31 -16.17
CA ARG A 137 12.95 4.76 -15.82
C ARG A 137 13.32 4.93 -14.34
N SER A 138 12.59 5.76 -13.61
CA SER A 138 12.71 5.92 -12.17
C SER A 138 11.34 5.74 -11.53
N LEU A 139 11.25 4.98 -10.45
CA LEU A 139 9.96 4.75 -9.79
C LEU A 139 9.45 6.02 -9.12
N PRO A 140 8.13 6.27 -9.15
CA PRO A 140 7.57 7.44 -8.50
C PRO A 140 7.76 7.36 -6.98
N LEU A 141 7.95 8.53 -6.36
CA LEU A 141 7.83 8.69 -4.91
C LEU A 141 6.36 8.75 -4.49
N THR A 142 5.55 9.43 -5.30
CA THR A 142 4.10 9.56 -5.17
C THR A 142 3.42 8.88 -6.33
N GLY A 143 2.51 7.96 -6.05
CA GLY A 143 1.88 7.13 -7.05
C GLY A 143 0.68 6.41 -6.47
N PRO A 144 0.09 5.46 -7.20
CA PRO A 144 0.68 4.78 -8.35
C PRO A 144 0.37 5.43 -9.70
N TRP A 145 1.25 5.19 -10.67
CA TRP A 145 0.96 5.49 -12.08
C TRP A 145 -0.11 4.56 -12.62
N LEU A 146 -1.01 5.07 -13.46
CA LEU A 146 -1.94 4.25 -14.22
C LEU A 146 -1.31 3.89 -15.57
N LEU A 147 -0.95 2.61 -15.75
CA LEU A 147 -0.20 2.11 -16.89
C LEU A 147 -0.88 0.87 -17.51
N ALA A 148 -0.38 0.46 -18.67
CA ALA A 148 -0.67 -0.85 -19.25
C ALA A 148 0.62 -1.56 -19.64
N ALA A 149 0.56 -2.89 -19.69
CA ALA A 149 1.58 -3.72 -20.29
C ALA A 149 1.26 -3.95 -21.77
N ARG A 150 2.21 -3.66 -22.66
CA ARG A 150 2.13 -4.04 -24.06
C ARG A 150 2.18 -5.57 -24.19
N ALA A 151 1.54 -6.11 -25.21
CA ALA A 151 1.71 -7.53 -25.51
C ALA A 151 3.18 -7.82 -25.88
N ALA A 152 3.69 -8.97 -25.43
CA ALA A 152 4.98 -9.46 -25.89
C ALA A 152 4.90 -9.81 -27.38
N ARG A 153 5.92 -9.40 -28.14
CA ARG A 153 6.02 -9.74 -29.56
C ARG A 153 6.17 -11.26 -29.71
N PRO A 154 5.58 -11.86 -30.77
CA PRO A 154 5.77 -13.28 -31.06
C PRO A 154 7.25 -13.66 -31.16
N GLY A 155 7.56 -14.92 -30.85
CA GLY A 155 8.93 -15.44 -30.85
C GLY A 155 9.58 -15.39 -29.48
N GLU A 156 10.86 -15.00 -29.44
CA GLU A 156 11.70 -15.06 -28.23
C GLU A 156 11.18 -14.16 -27.09
N GLU A 157 10.70 -12.95 -27.40
CA GLU A 157 10.18 -12.03 -26.36
C GLU A 157 8.98 -12.63 -25.61
N ARG A 158 8.07 -13.30 -26.32
CA ARG A 158 6.93 -14.01 -25.70
C ARG A 158 7.39 -15.20 -24.87
N ASN A 159 8.32 -16.01 -25.38
CA ASN A 159 8.84 -17.16 -24.64
C ASN A 159 9.53 -16.70 -23.35
N GLN A 160 10.37 -15.66 -23.44
CA GLN A 160 11.03 -15.08 -22.27
C GLN A 160 10.04 -14.47 -21.28
N ALA A 161 8.99 -13.80 -21.76
CA ALA A 161 7.93 -13.29 -20.90
C ALA A 161 7.22 -14.41 -20.12
N LEU A 162 6.94 -15.54 -20.77
CA LEU A 162 6.37 -16.71 -20.11
C LEU A 162 7.33 -17.30 -19.07
N PHE A 163 8.61 -17.48 -19.41
CA PHE A 163 9.61 -17.98 -18.46
C PHE A 163 9.79 -17.06 -17.25
N MET A 164 9.80 -15.74 -17.44
CA MET A 164 9.89 -14.77 -16.35
C MET A 164 8.63 -14.78 -15.47
N ALA A 165 7.44 -14.91 -16.06
CA ALA A 165 6.19 -15.02 -15.32
C ALA A 165 6.17 -16.29 -14.44
N LEU A 166 6.67 -17.42 -14.94
CA LEU A 166 6.86 -18.65 -14.15
C LEU A 166 7.83 -18.45 -12.98
N GLY A 167 8.81 -17.56 -13.13
CA GLY A 167 9.72 -17.13 -12.07
C GLY A 167 9.16 -16.05 -11.12
N GLY A 168 7.88 -15.65 -11.29
CA GLY A 168 7.22 -14.65 -10.44
C GLY A 168 7.36 -13.20 -10.92
N ALA A 169 7.87 -12.96 -12.13
CA ALA A 169 7.98 -11.64 -12.75
C ALA A 169 7.02 -11.52 -13.95
N ASP A 170 5.75 -11.24 -13.66
CA ASP A 170 4.71 -11.02 -14.65
C ASP A 170 5.00 -9.80 -15.53
N THR A 171 4.38 -9.73 -16.71
CA THR A 171 4.58 -8.60 -17.64
C THR A 171 4.24 -7.24 -17.03
N GLY A 172 3.25 -7.16 -16.13
CA GLY A 172 2.91 -5.93 -15.43
C GLY A 172 3.99 -5.46 -14.45
N GLN A 173 4.86 -6.34 -13.97
CA GLN A 173 5.98 -6.02 -13.08
C GLN A 173 7.25 -5.64 -13.83
N ARG A 174 7.25 -5.74 -15.17
CA ARG A 174 8.41 -5.57 -16.04
C ARG A 174 8.36 -4.23 -16.79
N PRO A 175 9.19 -3.24 -16.42
CA PRO A 175 9.17 -1.91 -17.01
C PRO A 175 9.38 -1.85 -18.53
N LEU A 176 10.05 -2.85 -19.11
CA LEU A 176 10.20 -3.02 -20.56
C LEU A 176 8.85 -3.10 -21.31
N PHE A 177 7.78 -3.53 -20.63
CA PHE A 177 6.44 -3.64 -21.21
C PHE A 177 5.53 -2.46 -20.88
N TRP A 178 5.96 -1.53 -20.01
CA TRP A 178 5.11 -0.43 -19.58
C TRP A 178 4.87 0.59 -20.70
N GLN A 179 3.60 0.87 -20.93
CA GLN A 179 3.10 1.88 -21.85
C GLN A 179 2.01 2.72 -21.17
N PRO A 180 1.70 3.93 -21.66
CA PRO A 180 0.55 4.69 -21.22
C PRO A 180 -0.75 3.88 -21.24
N TYR A 181 -1.57 4.02 -20.20
CA TYR A 181 -2.85 3.32 -20.10
C TYR A 181 -3.80 3.62 -21.27
N SER A 182 -3.72 4.84 -21.82
CA SER A 182 -4.50 5.28 -22.98
C SER A 182 -4.34 4.36 -24.19
N GLU A 183 -3.15 3.78 -24.39
CA GLU A 183 -2.85 2.86 -25.50
C GLU A 183 -3.50 1.47 -25.33
N ALA A 184 -4.08 1.17 -24.17
CA ALA A 184 -4.74 -0.10 -23.89
C ALA A 184 -6.25 0.01 -23.67
N ARG A 185 -6.86 1.19 -23.85
CA ARG A 185 -8.30 1.42 -23.57
C ARG A 185 -9.22 0.42 -24.28
N ASP A 186 -8.96 0.13 -25.55
CA ASP A 186 -9.78 -0.84 -26.29
C ASP A 186 -9.65 -2.26 -25.71
N ARG A 187 -8.44 -2.64 -25.29
CA ARG A 187 -8.18 -3.94 -24.65
C ARG A 187 -8.82 -4.02 -23.26
N VAL A 188 -8.75 -2.94 -22.50
CA VAL A 188 -9.43 -2.81 -21.20
C VAL A 188 -10.93 -2.99 -21.38
N LEU A 189 -11.54 -2.28 -22.33
CA LEU A 189 -12.97 -2.37 -22.59
C LEU A 189 -13.39 -3.77 -23.05
N ALA A 190 -12.61 -4.37 -23.95
CA ALA A 190 -12.86 -5.73 -24.44
C ALA A 190 -12.79 -6.80 -23.34
N ARG A 191 -11.99 -6.59 -22.29
CA ARG A 191 -11.83 -7.54 -21.18
C ARG A 191 -12.70 -7.22 -19.97
N SER A 192 -13.11 -5.97 -19.82
CA SER A 192 -13.99 -5.55 -18.75
C SER A 192 -15.38 -6.15 -18.88
N ARG A 193 -16.05 -6.38 -17.75
CA ARG A 193 -17.38 -7.00 -17.68
C ARG A 193 -18.40 -5.99 -17.15
N PRO A 194 -19.69 -6.06 -17.54
CA PRO A 194 -20.72 -5.20 -16.96
C PRO A 194 -20.85 -5.40 -15.44
N VAL A 195 -21.03 -4.33 -14.67
CA VAL A 195 -21.17 -4.43 -13.20
C VAL A 195 -22.39 -5.27 -12.78
N ALA A 196 -23.41 -5.39 -13.65
CA ALA A 196 -24.53 -6.32 -13.44
C ALA A 196 -24.09 -7.77 -13.18
N VAL A 197 -22.95 -8.20 -13.74
CA VAL A 197 -22.39 -9.55 -13.51
C VAL A 197 -21.88 -9.70 -12.08
N LEU A 198 -21.29 -8.64 -11.48
CA LEU A 198 -20.90 -8.65 -10.06
C LEU A 198 -22.12 -8.75 -9.14
N LEU A 199 -23.18 -8.00 -9.46
CA LEU A 199 -24.43 -8.01 -8.68
C LEU A 199 -25.10 -9.39 -8.69
N ALA A 200 -25.05 -10.08 -9.84
CA ALA A 200 -25.60 -11.42 -9.97
C ALA A 200 -24.77 -12.48 -9.21
N HIS A 201 -23.44 -12.33 -9.22
CA HIS A 201 -22.54 -13.24 -8.51
C HIS A 201 -22.63 -13.10 -6.99
N ASP A 202 -22.74 -11.86 -6.50
CA ASP A 202 -22.82 -11.59 -5.06
C ASP A 202 -23.96 -10.62 -4.73
N PRO A 203 -25.20 -11.13 -4.65
CA PRO A 203 -26.37 -10.30 -4.34
C PRO A 203 -26.31 -9.64 -2.97
N ALA A 204 -25.58 -10.23 -2.01
CA ALA A 204 -25.49 -9.73 -0.64
C ALA A 204 -24.81 -8.34 -0.57
N HIS A 205 -23.89 -8.06 -1.49
CA HIS A 205 -23.17 -6.79 -1.57
C HIS A 205 -23.82 -5.74 -2.47
N SER A 206 -25.02 -6.00 -3.01
CA SER A 206 -25.69 -5.10 -3.96
C SER A 206 -25.89 -3.67 -3.44
N ALA A 207 -26.24 -3.52 -2.15
CA ALA A 207 -26.45 -2.20 -1.54
C ALA A 207 -25.14 -1.41 -1.38
N ASP A 208 -24.04 -2.08 -1.01
CA ASP A 208 -22.70 -1.46 -0.92
C ASP A 208 -22.21 -1.05 -2.31
N LEU A 209 -22.33 -1.94 -3.30
CA LEU A 209 -21.95 -1.64 -4.68
C LEU A 209 -22.76 -0.48 -5.26
N ALA A 210 -24.09 -0.43 -5.04
CA ALA A 210 -24.91 0.71 -5.45
C ALA A 210 -24.44 2.03 -4.81
N THR A 211 -24.05 2.00 -3.53
CA THR A 211 -23.52 3.16 -2.82
C THR A 211 -22.20 3.63 -3.43
N ARG A 212 -21.30 2.69 -3.75
CA ARG A 212 -20.01 2.98 -4.41
C ARG A 212 -20.19 3.55 -5.81
N LEU A 213 -21.07 2.96 -6.62
CA LEU A 213 -21.37 3.47 -7.97
C LEU A 213 -21.87 4.93 -7.91
N ARG A 214 -22.75 5.27 -6.95
CA ARG A 214 -23.18 6.66 -6.73
C ARG A 214 -22.03 7.56 -6.31
N ALA A 215 -21.19 7.12 -5.36
CA ALA A 215 -20.04 7.89 -4.90
C ALA A 215 -19.05 8.21 -6.05
N PHE A 216 -18.84 7.26 -6.96
CA PHE A 216 -17.99 7.43 -8.14
C PHE A 216 -18.70 8.06 -9.35
N LYS A 217 -19.98 8.42 -9.20
CA LYS A 217 -20.83 8.98 -10.28
C LYS A 217 -20.82 8.07 -11.51
N LEU A 218 -21.10 6.79 -11.30
CA LEU A 218 -21.20 5.76 -12.32
C LEU A 218 -22.66 5.36 -12.51
N ASP A 219 -23.10 5.28 -13.76
CA ASP A 219 -24.38 4.67 -14.13
C ASP A 219 -24.25 3.15 -14.04
N PRO A 220 -25.02 2.46 -13.18
CA PRO A 220 -24.97 1.00 -13.05
C PRO A 220 -25.17 0.23 -14.36
N GLN A 221 -25.91 0.78 -15.33
CA GLN A 221 -26.17 0.11 -16.61
C GLN A 221 -24.98 0.14 -17.57
N GLN A 222 -24.13 1.16 -17.44
CA GLN A 222 -22.99 1.39 -18.33
C GLN A 222 -21.64 1.12 -17.65
N ALA A 223 -21.63 1.09 -16.32
CA ALA A 223 -20.45 0.80 -15.53
C ALA A 223 -19.93 -0.60 -15.83
N ARG A 224 -18.61 -0.71 -15.90
CA ARG A 224 -17.90 -1.96 -16.13
C ARG A 224 -16.95 -2.21 -14.98
N PHE A 225 -16.41 -3.42 -14.89
CA PHE A 225 -15.36 -3.73 -13.94
C PHE A 225 -14.26 -4.59 -14.54
N LEU A 226 -13.10 -4.53 -13.92
CA LEU A 226 -12.01 -5.47 -14.12
C LEU A 226 -11.54 -6.02 -12.76
N PRO A 227 -11.19 -7.32 -12.69
CA PRO A 227 -10.48 -7.84 -11.53
C PRO A 227 -9.14 -7.12 -11.30
N VAL A 228 -8.75 -7.03 -10.03
CA VAL A 228 -7.50 -6.40 -9.60
C VAL A 228 -6.69 -7.40 -8.79
N ILE A 229 -5.45 -7.66 -9.22
CA ILE A 229 -4.44 -8.33 -8.40
C ILE A 229 -3.91 -7.32 -7.38
N ALA A 230 -4.27 -7.54 -6.12
CA ALA A 230 -3.94 -6.70 -4.98
C ALA A 230 -3.88 -7.59 -3.71
N ARG A 231 -3.64 -6.99 -2.54
CA ARG A 231 -3.82 -7.70 -1.26
C ARG A 231 -5.31 -7.83 -0.95
N GLY A 232 -5.82 -9.06 -1.07
CA GLY A 232 -7.25 -9.39 -0.94
C GLY A 232 -8.00 -9.31 -2.27
N ASP A 233 -9.31 -9.53 -2.22
CA ASP A 233 -10.17 -9.53 -3.40
C ASP A 233 -10.63 -8.11 -3.76
N TRP A 234 -10.34 -7.71 -4.99
CA TRP A 234 -10.64 -6.36 -5.46
C TRP A 234 -11.08 -6.35 -6.93
N VAL A 235 -11.98 -5.42 -7.23
CA VAL A 235 -12.32 -5.01 -8.60
C VAL A 235 -12.11 -3.51 -8.77
N ALA A 236 -11.69 -3.11 -9.96
CA ALA A 236 -11.70 -1.73 -10.41
C ALA A 236 -13.03 -1.46 -11.12
N LEU A 237 -13.73 -0.42 -10.69
CA LEU A 237 -14.94 0.07 -11.33
C LEU A 237 -14.53 1.05 -12.44
N LEU A 238 -15.03 0.81 -13.63
CA LEU A 238 -14.67 1.52 -14.84
C LEU A 238 -15.84 2.32 -15.39
N ARG A 239 -15.53 3.48 -15.95
CA ARG A 239 -16.42 4.25 -16.81
C ARG A 239 -16.60 3.55 -18.16
N PRO A 240 -17.64 3.93 -18.94
CA PRO A 240 -17.89 3.33 -20.26
C PRO A 240 -16.75 3.55 -21.27
N ASN A 241 -15.90 4.56 -21.04
CA ASN A 241 -14.71 4.86 -21.84
C ASN A 241 -13.44 4.08 -21.39
N GLY A 242 -13.56 3.20 -20.39
CA GLY A 242 -12.48 2.40 -19.84
C GLY A 242 -11.66 3.09 -18.76
N GLU A 243 -12.01 4.31 -18.34
CA GLU A 243 -11.30 4.99 -17.24
C GLU A 243 -11.62 4.35 -15.88
N VAL A 244 -10.58 4.15 -15.07
CA VAL A 244 -10.73 3.69 -13.69
C VAL A 244 -11.35 4.80 -12.86
N ALA A 245 -12.54 4.55 -12.30
CA ALA A 245 -13.26 5.50 -11.46
C ALA A 245 -13.07 5.23 -9.96
N GLY A 246 -12.80 3.99 -9.58
CA GLY A 246 -12.63 3.59 -8.18
C GLY A 246 -12.47 2.08 -8.02
N PHE A 247 -12.50 1.62 -6.77
CA PHE A 247 -12.30 0.21 -6.42
C PHE A 247 -13.40 -0.27 -5.45
N ALA A 248 -13.65 -1.59 -5.49
CA ALA A 248 -14.54 -2.25 -4.55
C ALA A 248 -13.95 -3.60 -4.10
N PRO A 249 -14.12 -3.98 -2.82
CA PRO A 249 -13.52 -5.18 -2.23
C PRO A 249 -14.36 -6.42 -2.53
N TYR A 250 -14.42 -6.81 -3.80
CA TYR A 250 -15.16 -7.99 -4.26
C TYR A 250 -14.25 -8.90 -5.08
N ASP A 251 -14.55 -10.19 -5.09
CA ASP A 251 -13.94 -11.11 -6.04
C ASP A 251 -14.42 -10.78 -7.46
N GLY A 252 -13.47 -10.69 -8.38
CA GLY A 252 -13.69 -10.44 -9.78
C GLY A 252 -13.06 -11.47 -10.71
N PHE A 253 -12.58 -12.61 -10.19
CA PHE A 253 -11.89 -13.66 -10.95
C PHE A 253 -12.76 -14.87 -11.30
N PHE A 254 -14.03 -14.86 -10.91
CA PHE A 254 -15.05 -15.82 -11.33
C PHE A 254 -15.44 -15.68 -12.81
#